data_AF-A0A3Q2XNN7-F1
#
_entry.id   AF-A0A3Q2XNN7-F1
#
_cell.length_a   1.000
_cell.length_b   1.000
_cell.length_c   1.000
_cell.angle_alpha   90.00
_cell.angle_beta   90.00
_cell.angle_gamma   90.00
#
_symmetry.space_group_name_H-M   'P 1'
#
loop_
_entity.id
_entity.type
_entity.pdbx_description
1 polymer ?
#
loop_
_entity_poly.entity_id
_entity_poly.type
_entity_poly.pdbx_seq_one_letter_code
_entity_poly.pdbx_strand_id
1 'polypeptide(L)'
;ISSALVDAWTVAFSPDSKHIATGSHLGKVNIFGVESGKKEYSLDTRGKFILSIAYSPDGKYLASGAIDGIINIFDIATGKLLHTLEGGRAVRKGCWETLFLCESFCTGL
;
A
#
# COMPACT_ATOMS: atom_id res chain seq x y z
N ILE A 1 10.12 -1.82 24.47
CA ILE A 1 8.98 -1.74 23.52
C ILE A 1 9.43 -2.51 22.28
N SER A 2 9.15 -3.81 22.26
CA SER A 2 9.60 -4.71 21.19
C SER A 2 8.55 -4.68 20.08
N SER A 3 8.85 -3.99 19.00
CA SER A 3 8.22 -4.24 17.72
C SER A 3 9.32 -4.10 16.69
N ALA A 4 9.76 -5.24 16.16
CA ALA A 4 10.76 -5.33 15.10
C ALA A 4 10.63 -4.15 14.14
N LEU A 5 11.75 -3.44 13.95
CA LEU A 5 11.93 -2.29 13.05
C LEU A 5 11.14 -2.51 11.74
N VAL A 6 9.89 -2.05 11.70
CA VAL A 6 9.10 -2.00 10.49
C VAL A 6 9.53 -0.73 9.80
N ASP A 7 10.55 -0.87 8.96
CA ASP A 7 10.99 0.18 8.05
C ASP A 7 9.86 0.45 7.06
N ALA A 8 9.06 1.48 7.37
CA ALA A 8 7.89 1.89 6.65
C ALA A 8 8.25 3.07 5.74
N TRP A 9 8.22 2.83 4.44
CA TRP A 9 8.59 3.83 3.43
C TRP A 9 7.39 4.63 2.93
N THR A 10 6.19 4.09 3.12
CA THR A 10 4.93 4.70 2.72
C THR A 10 3.82 4.29 3.69
N VAL A 11 2.79 5.12 3.79
CA VAL A 11 1.64 4.91 4.68
C VAL A 11 0.37 5.46 4.03
N ALA A 12 -0.76 4.79 4.24
CA ALA A 12 -2.08 5.24 3.82
C ALA A 12 -3.14 4.90 4.87
N PHE A 13 -4.06 5.82 5.13
CA PHE A 13 -5.26 5.55 5.91
C PHE A 13 -6.30 4.84 5.05
N SER A 14 -7.03 3.92 5.65
CA SER A 14 -8.25 3.39 5.04
C SER A 14 -9.34 4.47 5.01
N PRO A 15 -10.28 4.43 4.04
CA PRO A 15 -11.35 5.42 3.95
C PRO A 15 -12.28 5.42 5.16
N ASP A 16 -12.46 4.25 5.79
CA ASP A 16 -13.23 4.11 7.02
C ASP A 16 -12.47 4.58 8.28
N SER A 17 -11.21 5.00 8.13
CA SER A 17 -10.32 5.47 9.20
C SER A 17 -10.06 4.46 10.32
N LYS A 18 -10.38 3.17 10.10
CA LYS A 18 -10.14 2.11 11.09
C LYS A 18 -8.76 1.47 10.96
N HIS A 19 -8.17 1.53 9.78
CA HIS A 19 -6.92 0.85 9.47
C HIS A 19 -5.89 1.79 8.86
N ILE A 20 -4.62 1.46 9.08
CA ILE A 20 -3.46 2.08 8.43
C ILE A 20 -2.71 0.99 7.68
N ALA A 21 -2.44 1.20 6.40
CA ALA A 21 -1.52 0.38 5.63
C ALA A 21 -0.13 1.02 5.62
N THR A 22 0.92 0.23 5.80
CA THR A 22 2.31 0.66 5.62
C THR A 22 3.05 -0.25 4.65
N GLY A 23 3.90 0.34 3.82
CA GLY A 23 4.72 -0.39 2.85
C GLY A 23 6.17 -0.47 3.30
N SER A 24 6.79 -1.64 3.10
CA SER A 24 8.17 -1.90 3.53
C SER A 24 9.10 -2.22 2.36
N HIS A 25 10.40 -2.08 2.59
CA HIS A 25 11.41 -2.49 1.62
C HIS A 25 11.43 -4.02 1.37
N LEU A 26 10.92 -4.81 2.31
CA LEU A 26 10.83 -6.27 2.22
C LEU A 26 9.67 -6.77 1.35
N GLY A 27 8.90 -5.88 0.71
CA GLY A 27 7.75 -6.30 -0.11
C GLY A 27 6.56 -6.75 0.72
N LYS A 28 6.44 -6.26 1.96
CA LYS A 28 5.25 -6.46 2.79
C LYS A 28 4.47 -5.15 2.90
N VAL A 29 3.16 -5.27 2.78
CA VAL A 29 2.20 -4.24 3.22
C VAL A 29 1.64 -4.68 4.56
N ASN A 30 1.80 -3.89 5.61
CA ASN A 30 1.29 -4.22 6.94
C ASN A 30 0.04 -3.40 7.22
N ILE A 31 -1.00 -4.05 7.75
CA ILE A 31 -2.23 -3.40 8.17
C ILE A 31 -2.26 -3.30 9.69
N PHE A 32 -2.53 -2.10 10.19
CA PHE A 32 -2.61 -1.77 11.60
C PHE A 32 -3.99 -1.24 11.92
N GLY A 33 -4.57 -1.67 13.04
CA GLY A 33 -5.78 -1.05 13.58
C GLY A 33 -5.43 0.29 14.23
N VAL A 34 -6.17 1.34 13.89
CA VAL A 34 -5.95 2.70 14.41
C VAL A 34 -6.19 2.76 15.92
N GLU A 35 -7.30 2.20 16.39
CA GLU A 35 -7.65 2.21 17.82
C GLU A 35 -6.75 1.28 18.65
N SER A 36 -6.39 0.11 18.09
CA SER A 36 -5.58 -0.87 18.81
C SER A 36 -4.10 -0.52 18.82
N GLY A 37 -3.63 0.24 17.83
CA GLY A 37 -2.21 0.54 17.60
C GLY A 37 -1.38 -0.70 17.27
N LYS A 38 -2.01 -1.82 16.90
CA LYS A 38 -1.36 -3.11 16.70
C LYS A 38 -1.44 -3.53 15.24
N LYS A 39 -0.42 -4.29 14.81
CA LYS A 39 -0.44 -4.96 13.52
C LYS A 39 -1.48 -6.07 13.56
N GLU A 40 -2.43 -6.03 12.65
CA GLU A 40 -3.49 -7.03 12.55
C GLU A 40 -3.09 -8.14 11.58
N TYR A 41 -2.66 -7.75 10.38
CA TYR A 41 -2.20 -8.68 9.36
C TYR A 41 -1.20 -8.02 8.41
N SER A 42 -0.59 -8.84 7.56
CA SER A 42 0.36 -8.41 6.54
C SER A 42 -0.06 -9.03 5.20
N LEU A 43 0.07 -8.25 4.14
CA LEU A 43 -0.14 -8.66 2.77
C LEU A 43 1.23 -8.84 2.12
N ASP A 44 1.48 -10.04 1.59
CA ASP A 44 2.70 -10.33 0.86
C ASP A 44 2.55 -9.88 -0.59
N THR A 45 3.41 -8.95 -1.00
CA THR A 45 3.46 -8.48 -2.38
C THR A 45 4.41 -9.34 -3.20
N ARG A 46 4.26 -9.31 -4.53
CA ARG A 46 5.20 -9.98 -5.45
C ARG A 46 6.50 -9.19 -5.67
N GLY A 47 6.48 -7.88 -5.40
CA GLY A 47 7.63 -6.98 -5.59
C GLY A 47 8.34 -6.65 -4.27
N LYS A 48 9.49 -5.97 -4.36
CA LYS A 48 10.19 -5.42 -3.18
C LYS A 48 10.22 -3.90 -3.24
N PHE A 49 10.55 -3.25 -2.12
CA PHE A 49 10.62 -1.79 -2.05
C PHE A 49 9.29 -1.13 -2.42
N ILE A 50 8.30 -1.28 -1.54
CA ILE A 50 6.99 -0.66 -1.72
C ILE A 50 7.13 0.85 -1.51
N LEU A 51 6.92 1.62 -2.57
CA LEU A 51 7.09 3.07 -2.60
C LEU A 51 5.76 3.80 -2.43
N SER A 52 4.65 3.17 -2.80
CA SER A 52 3.32 3.77 -2.72
C SER A 52 2.25 2.76 -2.34
N ILE A 53 1.26 3.21 -1.57
CA ILE A 53 0.06 2.46 -1.22
C ILE A 53 -1.13 3.40 -1.34
N ALA A 54 -2.27 2.89 -1.81
CA ALA A 54 -3.56 3.50 -1.49
C ALA A 54 -4.70 2.50 -1.44
N TYR A 55 -5.71 2.90 -0.70
CA TYR A 55 -7.00 2.24 -0.66
C TYR A 55 -7.89 2.72 -1.80
N SER A 56 -8.76 1.84 -2.26
CA SER A 56 -9.95 2.27 -2.99
C SER A 56 -10.86 3.07 -2.07
N PRO A 57 -11.73 3.94 -2.59
CA PRO A 57 -12.58 4.83 -1.78
C PRO A 57 -13.65 4.06 -1.02
N ASP A 58 -14.09 2.95 -1.61
CA ASP A 58 -15.02 2.02 -0.99
C ASP A 58 -14.32 1.11 0.04
N GLY A 59 -13.00 1.24 0.22
CA GLY A 59 -12.20 0.50 1.19
C GLY A 59 -12.03 -0.99 0.89
N LYS A 60 -12.56 -1.49 -0.24
CA LYS A 60 -12.55 -2.92 -0.57
C LYS A 60 -11.21 -3.38 -1.11
N TYR A 61 -10.47 -2.49 -1.76
CA TYR A 61 -9.23 -2.81 -2.43
C TYR A 61 -8.08 -1.96 -1.91
N LEU A 62 -6.88 -2.51 -2.02
CA LEU A 62 -5.64 -1.79 -1.78
C LEU A 62 -4.68 -2.04 -2.93
N ALA A 63 -4.13 -0.96 -3.47
CA ALA A 63 -3.07 -1.00 -4.47
C ALA A 63 -1.73 -0.70 -3.79
N SER A 64 -0.69 -1.45 -4.15
CA SER A 64 0.69 -1.17 -3.75
C SER A 64 1.61 -1.13 -4.96
N GLY A 65 2.46 -0.11 -5.05
CA GLY A 65 3.46 0.04 -6.11
C GLY A 65 4.88 -0.20 -5.59
N ALA A 66 5.64 -1.05 -6.28
CA ALA A 66 7.01 -1.39 -5.98
C ALA A 66 8.02 -0.69 -6.92
N ILE A 67 9.28 -0.58 -6.51
CA ILE A 67 10.34 0.09 -7.29
C ILE A 67 10.62 -0.60 -8.64
N ASP A 68 10.36 -1.90 -8.72
CA ASP A 68 10.56 -2.74 -9.91
C ASP A 68 9.45 -2.58 -10.95
N GLY A 69 8.46 -1.71 -10.70
CA GLY A 69 7.32 -1.47 -11.58
C GLY A 69 6.18 -2.49 -11.39
N ILE A 70 6.26 -3.34 -10.36
CA ILE A 70 5.19 -4.25 -10.00
C ILE A 70 4.13 -3.51 -9.20
N ILE A 71 2.89 -3.57 -9.68
CA ILE A 71 1.72 -3.08 -8.95
C ILE A 71 0.92 -4.30 -8.48
N ASN A 72 0.56 -4.34 -7.21
CA ASN A 72 -0.25 -5.42 -6.62
C ASN A 72 -1.58 -4.84 -6.17
N ILE A 73 -2.67 -5.54 -6.50
CA ILE A 73 -4.03 -5.22 -6.06
C ILE A 73 -4.50 -6.29 -5.09
N PHE A 74 -4.89 -5.88 -3.90
CA PHE A 74 -5.38 -6.74 -2.82
C PHE A 74 -6.86 -6.52 -2.58
N ASP A 75 -7.55 -7.59 -2.24
CA ASP A 75 -8.85 -7.56 -1.59
C ASP A 75 -8.64 -7.44 -0.07
N ILE A 76 -9.14 -6.37 0.54
CA ILE A 76 -8.95 -6.09 1.97
C ILE A 76 -9.75 -7.04 2.85
N ALA A 77 -10.95 -7.42 2.44
CA ALA A 77 -11.82 -8.28 3.24
C ALA A 77 -11.24 -9.70 3.40
N THR A 78 -10.56 -10.19 2.36
CA THR A 78 -9.97 -11.54 2.34
C THR A 78 -8.46 -11.54 2.58
N GLY A 79 -7.81 -10.37 2.48
CA GLY A 79 -6.36 -10.23 2.52
C GLY A 79 -5.63 -10.90 1.35
N LYS A 80 -6.34 -11.20 0.25
CA LYS A 80 -5.76 -11.93 -0.89
C LYS A 80 -5.25 -10.98 -1.97
N LEU A 81 -4.13 -11.36 -2.56
CA LEU A 81 -3.64 -10.76 -3.79
C LEU A 81 -4.56 -11.17 -4.94
N LEU A 82 -5.23 -10.20 -5.56
CA LEU A 82 -6.12 -10.42 -6.70
C LEU A 82 -5.37 -10.34 -8.02
N HIS A 83 -4.59 -9.27 -8.20
CA HIS A 83 -3.89 -9.00 -9.45
C HIS A 83 -2.48 -8.50 -9.18
N THR A 84 -1.57 -8.92 -10.06
CA THR A 84 -0.24 -8.36 -10.18
C THR A 84 -0.14 -7.79 -11.59
N LEU A 85 0.07 -6.48 -11.68
CA LEU A 85 0.26 -5.76 -12.92
C LEU A 85 1.74 -5.45 -13.05
N GLU A 86 2.34 -5.88 -14.16
CA GLU A 86 3.75 -5.62 -14.46
C GLU A 86 3.82 -4.52 -15.51
N GLY A 87 4.18 -3.30 -15.09
CA GLY A 87 4.52 -2.25 -16.02
C GLY A 87 5.90 -2.54 -16.60
N GLY A 88 5.97 -3.10 -17.81
CA GLY A 88 7.24 -3.39 -18.49
C GLY A 88 8.20 -2.18 -18.41
N ARG A 89 9.37 -2.39 -17.80
CA ARG A 89 10.41 -1.38 -17.44
C ARG A 89 10.18 0.04 -17.98
N ALA A 90 9.38 0.82 -17.26
CA ALA A 90 9.38 2.27 -17.40
C ALA A 90 9.01 2.93 -16.07
N VAL A 91 9.86 2.72 -15.06
CA VAL A 91 10.09 3.74 -14.04
C VAL A 91 11.58 4.10 -14.11
N ARG A 92 12.01 4.65 -15.26
CA ARG A 92 13.28 5.38 -15.28
C ARG A 92 13.10 6.59 -14.38
N LYS A 93 13.97 6.71 -13.38
CA LYS A 93 14.17 7.91 -12.56
C LYS A 93 14.05 9.16 -13.43
N GLY A 94 13.18 10.11 -13.08
CA GLY A 94 13.25 11.45 -13.67
C GLY A 94 11.99 12.30 -13.79
N CYS A 95 10.82 11.91 -13.28
CA CYS A 95 9.70 12.85 -13.15
C CYS A 95 8.98 12.61 -11.82
N TRP A 96 8.95 13.67 -11.02
CA TRP A 96 8.52 13.71 -9.63
C TRP A 96 7.01 13.96 -9.56
N GLU A 97 6.24 13.07 -10.19
CA GLU A 97 4.79 13.07 -10.13
C GLU A 97 4.38 11.70 -9.58
N THR A 98 4.45 11.57 -8.26
CA THR A 98 3.87 10.46 -7.50
C THR A 98 2.33 10.64 -7.38
N LEU A 99 1.71 11.38 -8.29
CA LEU A 99 0.36 11.10 -8.78
C LEU A 99 0.51 9.78 -9.54
N PHE A 100 -0.01 8.65 -9.11
CA PHE A 100 -1.43 8.36 -9.01
C PHE A 100 -1.60 7.40 -7.84
N LEU A 101 -2.29 7.88 -6.81
CA LEU A 101 -3.16 7.10 -5.91
C LEU A 101 -3.61 7.95 -4.69
N CYS A 102 -2.98 9.11 -4.43
CA CYS A 102 -3.33 9.97 -3.29
C CYS A 102 -4.28 11.14 -3.61
N GLU A 103 -4.31 11.69 -4.84
CA GLU A 103 -5.07 12.93 -5.10
C GLU A 103 -6.51 12.76 -5.63
N SER A 104 -6.91 11.59 -6.13
CA SER A 104 -8.25 11.46 -6.76
C SER A 104 -9.39 11.07 -5.81
N PHE A 105 -9.14 10.87 -4.51
CA PHE A 105 -10.21 10.45 -3.59
C PHE A 105 -10.43 11.34 -2.36
N CYS A 106 -9.72 12.47 -2.27
CA CYS A 106 -9.96 13.48 -1.23
C CYS A 106 -10.79 14.70 -1.67
N THR A 107 -11.22 14.83 -2.92
CA THR A 107 -12.17 15.90 -3.30
C THR A 107 -13.59 15.36 -3.34
N GLY A 108 -14.15 15.16 -2.15
CA GLY A 108 -15.57 15.34 -1.93
C GLY A 108 -15.87 16.83 -1.77
N LEU A 109 -15.99 17.54 -2.90
CA LEU A 109 -16.65 18.84 -3.03
C LEU A 109 -17.38 18.86 -4.37
#